data_AF-A0A942CBP1-F1
#
_entry.id   AF-A0A942CBP1-F1
#
_cell.length_a   1.000
_cell.length_b   1.000
_cell.length_c   1.000
_cell.angle_alpha   90.00
_cell.angle_beta   90.00
_cell.angle_gamma   90.00
#
_symmetry.space_group_name_H-M   'P 1'
#
loop_
_entity.id
_entity.type
_entity.pdbx_description
1 polymer ?
#
loop_
_entity_poly.entity_id
_entity_poly.type
_entity_poly.pdbx_seq_one_letter_code
_entity_poly.pdbx_strand_id
1 'polypeptide(L)'
;MKTDLEKIILNAIQAATRAIVLNEELSEAHAALAFALHGSHSDWAIAEKHHLRALELNPHNATAHVWYSIQLCTEGRFEESLKHAYQGIELDALSPFNQHHLGWALYFMRRYDESIAQYRRVVAEHPLISLGHYGLCWGLRNTGQYDAAIRAAKRAAELSNDSVFNLLLLGQTYAAAGLRTEAENVIAQLESLAAERFVSSYHWALICAYLGDQEKTLAKLQQADTAHESWLVWMGVEPMFDSVRHEPVFNEIFQHTGNPLQRTKRLPLM
;
A
#
# COMPACT_ATOMS: atom_id res chain seq x y z
N MET A 1 -7.70 18.31 9.58
CA MET A 1 -6.81 17.40 8.83
C MET A 1 -7.00 15.94 9.23
N LYS A 2 -6.91 15.55 10.51
CA LYS A 2 -7.29 14.19 10.99
C LYS A 2 -8.72 13.80 10.56
N THR A 3 -9.61 14.79 10.51
CA THR A 3 -11.03 14.69 10.13
C THR A 3 -11.31 14.42 8.65
N ASP A 4 -10.33 14.56 7.75
CA ASP A 4 -10.63 14.60 6.31
C ASP A 4 -10.54 13.20 5.68
N LEU A 5 -9.59 12.36 6.10
CA LEU A 5 -9.44 10.99 5.55
C LEU A 5 -10.56 10.06 6.01
N GLU A 6 -10.85 10.02 7.32
CA GLU A 6 -11.98 9.24 7.86
C GLU A 6 -13.31 9.63 7.21
N LYS A 7 -13.50 10.94 6.98
CA LYS A 7 -14.69 11.46 6.31
C LYS A 7 -14.75 11.03 4.84
N ILE A 8 -13.62 11.01 4.13
CA ILE A 8 -13.56 10.51 2.74
C ILE A 8 -13.97 9.04 2.69
N ILE A 9 -13.42 8.21 3.58
CA ILE A 9 -13.71 6.77 3.64
C ILE A 9 -15.17 6.54 4.01
N LEU A 10 -15.68 7.22 5.03
CA LEU A 10 -17.09 7.13 5.43
C LEU A 10 -18.03 7.54 4.29
N ASN A 11 -17.71 8.64 3.58
CA ASN A 11 -18.49 9.07 2.42
C ASN A 11 -18.45 8.02 1.30
N ALA A 12 -17.31 7.37 1.07
CA ALA A 12 -17.18 6.30 0.08
C ALA A 12 -18.06 5.09 0.45
N ILE A 13 -18.02 4.65 1.71
CA ILE A 13 -18.87 3.57 2.23
C ILE A 13 -20.35 3.93 2.06
N GLN A 14 -20.76 5.14 2.45
CA GLN A 14 -22.15 5.60 2.33
C GLN A 14 -22.62 5.67 0.88
N ALA A 15 -21.78 6.21 -0.02
CA ALA A 15 -22.10 6.30 -1.44
C ALA A 15 -22.23 4.91 -2.08
N ALA A 16 -21.29 4.00 -1.82
CA ALA A 16 -21.33 2.65 -2.34
C ALA A 16 -22.53 1.85 -1.78
N THR A 17 -22.82 1.99 -0.48
CA THR A 17 -24.01 1.40 0.15
C THR A 17 -25.30 1.92 -0.47
N ARG A 18 -25.40 3.22 -0.71
CA ARG A 18 -26.56 3.82 -1.37
C ARG A 18 -26.71 3.31 -2.82
N ALA A 19 -25.62 3.13 -3.54
CA ALA A 19 -25.66 2.57 -4.88
C ALA A 19 -26.20 1.12 -4.87
N ILE A 20 -25.82 0.29 -3.90
CA ILE A 20 -26.36 -1.06 -3.71
C ILE A 20 -27.85 -1.03 -3.38
N VAL A 21 -28.31 -0.10 -2.53
CA VAL A 21 -29.75 0.05 -2.22
C VAL A 21 -30.56 0.42 -3.47
N LEU A 22 -29.99 1.21 -4.38
CA LEU A 22 -30.64 1.58 -5.64
C LEU A 22 -30.61 0.45 -6.67
N ASN A 23 -29.53 -0.33 -6.70
CA ASN A 23 -29.38 -1.50 -7.54
C ASN A 23 -28.40 -2.52 -6.91
N GLU A 24 -28.94 -3.61 -6.38
CA GLU A 24 -28.15 -4.68 -5.72
C GLU A 24 -27.36 -5.55 -6.70
N GLU A 25 -27.60 -5.43 -8.00
CA GLU A 25 -26.90 -6.18 -9.05
C GLU A 25 -25.72 -5.39 -9.64
N LEU A 26 -25.40 -4.21 -9.09
CA LEU A 26 -24.31 -3.39 -9.57
C LEU A 26 -22.95 -3.88 -9.01
N SER A 27 -22.22 -4.65 -9.82
CA SER A 27 -20.89 -5.18 -9.50
C SER A 27 -19.92 -4.10 -8.98
N GLU A 28 -19.88 -2.94 -9.62
CA GLU A 28 -19.01 -1.83 -9.28
C GLU A 28 -19.30 -1.25 -7.89
N ALA A 29 -20.57 -1.22 -7.48
CA ALA A 29 -20.96 -0.73 -6.16
C ALA A 29 -20.52 -1.70 -5.05
N HIS A 30 -20.67 -3.01 -5.30
CA HIS A 30 -20.14 -4.04 -4.40
C HIS A 30 -18.60 -3.96 -4.30
N ALA A 31 -17.90 -3.83 -5.43
CA ALA A 31 -16.44 -3.70 -5.43
C ALA A 31 -15.97 -2.44 -4.68
N ALA A 32 -16.64 -1.29 -4.88
CA ALA A 32 -16.31 -0.04 -4.22
C ALA A 32 -16.56 -0.10 -2.71
N LEU A 33 -17.68 -0.70 -2.28
CA LEU A 33 -17.96 -0.88 -0.85
C LEU A 33 -16.90 -1.78 -0.20
N ALA A 34 -16.55 -2.89 -0.86
CA ALA A 34 -15.53 -3.80 -0.38
C ALA A 34 -14.18 -3.10 -0.17
N PHE A 35 -13.70 -2.37 -1.18
CA PHE A 35 -12.44 -1.64 -1.11
C PHE A 35 -12.43 -0.56 -0.02
N ALA A 36 -13.56 0.15 0.15
CA ALA A 36 -13.68 1.18 1.19
C ALA A 36 -13.69 0.58 2.61
N LEU A 37 -14.38 -0.55 2.82
CA LEU A 37 -14.38 -1.29 4.09
C LEU A 37 -12.99 -1.85 4.42
N HIS A 38 -12.30 -2.41 3.43
CA HIS A 38 -10.92 -2.88 3.59
C HIS A 38 -9.99 -1.75 4.04
N GLY A 39 -10.03 -0.60 3.36
CA GLY A 39 -9.20 0.56 3.68
C GLY A 39 -9.53 1.26 5.02
N SER A 40 -10.68 0.96 5.63
CA SER A 40 -11.08 1.47 6.95
C SER A 40 -10.70 0.54 8.09
N HIS A 41 -9.93 -0.52 7.81
CA HIS A 41 -9.58 -1.61 8.75
C HIS A 41 -10.82 -2.26 9.40
N SER A 42 -11.98 -2.10 8.77
CA SER A 42 -13.26 -2.54 9.31
C SER A 42 -13.68 -3.83 8.62
N ASP A 43 -14.33 -4.72 9.38
CA ASP A 43 -15.07 -5.88 8.88
C ASP A 43 -14.48 -6.57 7.62
N TRP A 44 -13.23 -7.02 7.68
CA TRP A 44 -12.51 -7.70 6.61
C TRP A 44 -13.34 -8.81 5.91
N ALA A 45 -14.10 -9.57 6.70
CA ALA A 45 -14.98 -10.62 6.18
C ALA A 45 -16.20 -10.06 5.42
N ILE A 46 -16.70 -8.88 5.78
CA ILE A 46 -17.76 -8.18 5.03
C ILE A 46 -17.17 -7.60 3.74
N ALA A 47 -15.98 -7.00 3.79
CA ALA A 47 -15.28 -6.55 2.59
C ALA A 47 -15.10 -7.70 1.57
N GLU A 48 -14.62 -8.86 2.04
CA GLU A 48 -14.47 -10.06 1.19
C GLU A 48 -15.81 -10.52 0.60
N LYS A 49 -16.90 -10.55 1.38
CA LYS A 49 -18.23 -10.90 0.87
C LYS A 49 -18.66 -9.97 -0.27
N HIS A 50 -18.40 -8.66 -0.15
CA HIS A 50 -18.72 -7.71 -1.22
C HIS A 50 -17.80 -7.86 -2.43
N HIS A 51 -16.52 -8.16 -2.26
CA HIS A 51 -15.64 -8.51 -3.38
C HIS A 51 -16.15 -9.74 -4.14
N LEU A 52 -16.49 -10.81 -3.43
CA LEU A 52 -17.02 -12.03 -4.03
C LEU A 52 -18.35 -11.79 -4.73
N ARG A 53 -19.26 -11.00 -4.12
CA ARG A 53 -20.53 -10.63 -4.77
C ARG A 53 -20.32 -9.80 -6.03
N ALA A 54 -19.36 -8.87 -6.04
CA ALA A 54 -19.03 -8.11 -7.23
C ALA A 54 -18.59 -9.03 -8.39
N LEU A 55 -17.77 -10.03 -8.09
CA LEU A 55 -17.28 -11.01 -9.06
C LEU A 55 -18.34 -12.05 -9.46
N GLU A 56 -19.30 -12.38 -8.59
CA GLU A 56 -20.46 -13.20 -8.93
C GLU A 56 -21.37 -12.47 -9.94
N LEU A 57 -21.63 -11.18 -9.70
CA LEU A 57 -22.45 -10.34 -10.56
C LEU A 57 -21.81 -10.07 -11.92
N ASN A 58 -20.49 -9.85 -11.93
CA ASN A 58 -19.72 -9.66 -13.15
C ASN A 58 -18.31 -10.26 -13.02
N PRO A 59 -18.10 -11.49 -13.49
CA PRO A 59 -16.78 -12.12 -13.52
C PRO A 59 -15.75 -11.40 -14.40
N HIS A 60 -16.18 -10.51 -15.29
CA HIS A 60 -15.32 -9.73 -16.19
C HIS A 60 -15.02 -8.32 -15.66
N ASN A 61 -15.34 -8.03 -14.40
CA ASN A 61 -14.99 -6.75 -13.77
C ASN A 61 -13.50 -6.74 -13.36
N ALA A 62 -12.64 -6.19 -14.23
CA ALA A 62 -11.20 -6.10 -14.00
C ALA A 62 -10.86 -5.39 -12.68
N THR A 63 -11.56 -4.30 -12.35
CA THR A 63 -11.36 -3.53 -11.11
C THR A 63 -11.70 -4.36 -9.87
N ALA A 64 -12.79 -5.13 -9.90
CA ALA A 64 -13.15 -6.00 -8.77
C ALA A 64 -12.10 -7.08 -8.52
N HIS A 65 -11.53 -7.66 -9.59
CA HIS A 65 -10.40 -8.58 -9.49
C HIS A 65 -9.17 -7.91 -8.84
N VAL A 66 -8.77 -6.73 -9.33
CA VAL A 66 -7.61 -6.02 -8.79
C VAL A 66 -7.82 -5.61 -7.33
N TRP A 67 -8.96 -5.04 -6.96
CA TRP A 67 -9.20 -4.63 -5.58
C TRP A 67 -9.30 -5.82 -4.61
N TYR A 68 -9.87 -6.94 -5.03
CA TYR A 68 -9.86 -8.14 -4.20
C TYR A 68 -8.44 -8.70 -4.03
N SER A 69 -7.61 -8.63 -5.08
CA SER A 69 -6.20 -9.02 -4.99
C SER A 69 -5.43 -8.22 -3.94
N ILE A 70 -5.77 -6.94 -3.74
CA ILE A 70 -5.16 -6.07 -2.72
C ILE A 70 -5.50 -6.57 -1.32
N GLN A 71 -6.78 -6.83 -1.04
CA GLN A 71 -7.19 -7.37 0.25
C GLN A 71 -6.50 -8.72 0.52
N LEU A 72 -6.54 -9.64 -0.44
CA LEU A 72 -5.86 -10.93 -0.34
C LEU A 72 -4.36 -10.78 -0.04
N CYS A 73 -3.70 -9.81 -0.68
CA CYS A 73 -2.28 -9.54 -0.44
C CYS A 73 -2.03 -9.06 1.00
N THR A 74 -2.85 -8.14 1.52
CA THR A 74 -2.74 -7.65 2.91
C THR A 74 -3.03 -8.72 3.96
N GLU A 75 -3.80 -9.75 3.62
CA GLU A 75 -4.08 -10.92 4.45
C GLU A 75 -3.00 -12.00 4.35
N GLY A 76 -1.97 -11.80 3.52
CA GLY A 76 -0.92 -12.80 3.25
C GLY A 76 -1.39 -13.98 2.36
N ARG A 77 -2.58 -13.90 1.76
CA ARG A 77 -3.13 -14.88 0.81
C ARG A 77 -2.59 -14.65 -0.59
N PHE A 78 -1.27 -14.77 -0.69
CA PHE A 78 -0.52 -14.28 -1.84
C PHE A 78 -0.81 -15.02 -3.16
N GLU A 79 -0.97 -16.34 -3.13
CA GLU A 79 -1.27 -17.09 -4.36
C GLU A 79 -2.66 -16.76 -4.92
N GLU A 80 -3.65 -16.57 -4.04
CA GLU A 80 -4.97 -16.11 -4.44
C GLU A 80 -4.92 -14.67 -4.96
N SER A 81 -4.14 -13.80 -4.30
CA SER A 81 -3.90 -12.43 -4.75
C SER A 81 -3.35 -12.40 -6.18
N LEU A 82 -2.30 -13.17 -6.47
CA LEU A 82 -1.72 -13.23 -7.82
C LEU A 82 -2.73 -13.71 -8.86
N LYS A 83 -3.54 -14.72 -8.55
CA LYS A 83 -4.58 -15.20 -9.47
C LYS A 83 -5.53 -14.06 -9.85
N HIS A 84 -6.01 -13.28 -8.88
CA HIS A 84 -6.91 -12.16 -9.15
C HIS A 84 -6.19 -10.99 -9.85
N ALA A 85 -4.93 -10.70 -9.51
CA ALA A 85 -4.14 -9.67 -10.20
C ALA A 85 -3.93 -10.02 -11.69
N TYR A 86 -3.61 -11.27 -12.01
CA TYR A 86 -3.48 -11.73 -13.40
C TYR A 86 -4.81 -11.67 -14.16
N GLN A 87 -5.92 -12.06 -13.53
CA GLN A 87 -7.26 -11.92 -14.15
C GLN A 87 -7.61 -10.46 -14.43
N GLY A 88 -7.30 -9.53 -13.52
CA GLY A 88 -7.48 -8.10 -13.77
C GLY A 88 -6.67 -7.59 -14.98
N ILE A 89 -5.43 -8.06 -15.13
CA ILE A 89 -4.58 -7.74 -16.30
C ILE A 89 -5.10 -8.40 -17.59
N GLU A 90 -5.60 -9.63 -17.53
CA GLU A 90 -6.16 -10.32 -18.70
C GLU A 90 -7.40 -9.59 -19.23
N LEU A 91 -8.24 -9.09 -18.33
CA LEU A 91 -9.47 -8.35 -18.65
C LEU A 91 -9.20 -6.91 -19.13
N ASP A 92 -8.15 -6.26 -18.63
CA ASP A 92 -7.71 -4.94 -19.08
C ASP A 92 -6.19 -4.81 -19.01
N ALA A 93 -5.54 -5.22 -20.11
CA ALA A 93 -4.08 -5.29 -20.24
C ALA A 93 -3.42 -3.91 -20.41
N LEU A 94 -4.18 -2.90 -20.85
CA LEU A 94 -3.68 -1.56 -21.13
C LEU A 94 -3.73 -0.65 -19.90
N SER A 95 -4.37 -1.10 -18.81
CA SER A 95 -4.40 -0.35 -17.55
C SER A 95 -3.05 -0.40 -16.83
N PRO A 96 -2.32 0.72 -16.74
CA PRO A 96 -1.07 0.80 -15.97
C PRO A 96 -1.32 0.58 -14.47
N PHE A 97 -2.55 0.80 -14.01
CA PHE A 97 -2.97 0.52 -12.64
C PHE A 97 -3.00 -0.98 -12.36
N ASN A 98 -3.58 -1.78 -13.26
CA ASN A 98 -3.61 -3.24 -13.13
C ASN A 98 -2.18 -3.82 -13.15
N GLN A 99 -1.34 -3.32 -14.06
CA GLN A 99 0.06 -3.72 -14.15
C GLN A 99 0.86 -3.33 -12.89
N HIS A 100 0.59 -2.16 -12.31
CA HIS A 100 1.17 -1.71 -11.04
C HIS A 100 0.81 -2.66 -9.90
N HIS A 101 -0.45 -3.07 -9.77
CA HIS A 101 -0.88 -3.95 -8.68
C HIS A 101 -0.23 -5.33 -8.71
N LEU A 102 0.02 -5.90 -9.89
CA LEU A 102 0.81 -7.14 -9.97
C LEU A 102 2.24 -6.92 -9.44
N GLY A 103 2.90 -5.85 -9.85
CA GLY A 103 4.24 -5.50 -9.35
C GLY A 103 4.24 -5.28 -7.83
N TRP A 104 3.18 -4.69 -7.29
CA TRP A 104 3.02 -4.42 -5.88
C TRP A 104 2.75 -5.68 -5.05
N ALA A 105 1.91 -6.59 -5.55
CA ALA A 105 1.71 -7.91 -4.95
C ALA A 105 3.04 -8.70 -4.91
N LEU A 106 3.78 -8.73 -6.02
CA LEU A 106 5.11 -9.37 -6.09
C LEU A 106 6.10 -8.77 -5.06
N TYR A 107 6.05 -7.45 -4.83
CA TYR A 107 6.86 -6.80 -3.80
C TYR A 107 6.53 -7.32 -2.39
N PHE A 108 5.25 -7.34 -2.00
CA PHE A 108 4.86 -7.82 -0.68
C PHE A 108 5.04 -9.33 -0.51
N MET A 109 5.08 -10.08 -1.60
CA MET A 109 5.49 -11.49 -1.63
C MET A 109 7.00 -11.70 -1.51
N ARG A 110 7.81 -10.64 -1.42
CA ARG A 110 9.29 -10.69 -1.44
C ARG A 110 9.88 -11.21 -2.75
N ARG A 111 9.09 -11.27 -3.82
CA ARG A 111 9.53 -11.65 -5.18
C ARG A 111 10.10 -10.43 -5.90
N TYR A 112 11.16 -9.86 -5.32
CA TYR A 112 11.65 -8.54 -5.72
C TYR A 112 12.15 -8.46 -7.16
N ASP A 113 12.85 -9.48 -7.65
CA ASP A 113 13.34 -9.48 -9.04
C ASP A 113 12.18 -9.48 -10.04
N GLU A 114 11.11 -10.21 -9.74
CA GLU A 114 9.90 -10.24 -10.57
C GLU A 114 9.12 -8.92 -10.48
N SER A 115 9.03 -8.34 -9.28
CA SER A 115 8.47 -6.99 -9.08
C SER A 115 9.24 -5.95 -9.92
N ILE A 116 10.58 -5.97 -9.88
CA ILE A 116 11.43 -5.08 -10.68
C ILE A 116 11.19 -5.31 -12.17
N ALA A 117 11.17 -6.56 -12.64
CA ALA A 117 10.92 -6.90 -14.03
C ALA A 117 9.56 -6.36 -14.50
N GLN A 118 8.52 -6.56 -13.69
CA GLN A 118 7.17 -6.05 -13.96
C GLN A 118 7.14 -4.53 -14.04
N TYR A 119 7.73 -3.82 -13.08
CA TYR A 119 7.75 -2.37 -13.10
C TYR A 119 8.65 -1.77 -14.20
N ARG A 120 9.68 -2.49 -14.65
CA ARG A 120 10.44 -2.10 -15.85
C ARG A 120 9.56 -2.12 -17.10
N ARG A 121 8.63 -3.10 -17.22
CA ARG A 121 7.66 -3.14 -18.32
C ARG A 121 6.69 -1.95 -18.22
N VAL A 122 6.15 -1.67 -17.03
CA VAL A 122 5.28 -0.51 -16.80
C VAL A 122 5.96 0.80 -17.22
N VAL A 123 7.24 0.99 -16.85
CA VAL A 123 8.00 2.19 -17.24
C VAL A 123 8.29 2.24 -18.75
N ALA A 124 8.53 1.09 -19.39
CA ALA A 124 8.76 1.03 -20.84
C ALA A 124 7.49 1.36 -21.64
N GLU A 125 6.33 0.88 -21.18
CA GLU A 125 5.03 1.07 -21.84
C GLU A 125 4.40 2.43 -21.49
N HIS A 126 4.61 2.91 -20.26
CA HIS A 126 4.02 4.13 -19.73
C HIS A 126 5.06 5.03 -19.03
N PRO A 127 6.01 5.63 -19.77
CA PRO A 127 7.16 6.33 -19.20
C PRO A 127 6.84 7.64 -18.46
N LEU A 128 5.61 8.13 -18.56
CA LEU A 128 5.14 9.35 -17.90
C LEU A 128 4.29 9.08 -16.65
N ILE A 129 4.08 7.81 -16.30
CA ILE A 129 3.30 7.42 -15.12
C ILE A 129 4.24 7.18 -13.94
N SER A 130 4.07 7.96 -12.88
CA SER A 130 4.90 7.89 -11.66
C SER A 130 4.81 6.53 -10.96
N LEU A 131 3.68 5.82 -11.04
CA LEU A 131 3.45 4.52 -10.40
C LEU A 131 4.50 3.46 -10.79
N GLY A 132 4.95 3.45 -12.06
CA GLY A 132 6.00 2.52 -12.50
C GLY A 132 7.33 2.81 -11.81
N HIS A 133 7.67 4.09 -11.66
CA HIS A 133 8.89 4.52 -10.98
C HIS A 133 8.83 4.31 -9.45
N TYR A 134 7.67 4.48 -8.81
CA TYR A 134 7.48 4.11 -7.41
C TYR A 134 7.76 2.62 -7.19
N GLY A 135 7.17 1.77 -8.03
CA GLY A 135 7.36 0.32 -7.94
C GLY A 135 8.81 -0.12 -8.15
N LEU A 136 9.49 0.46 -9.15
CA LEU A 136 10.93 0.24 -9.34
C LEU A 136 11.72 0.62 -8.09
N CYS A 137 11.44 1.77 -7.50
CA CYS A 137 12.09 2.20 -6.27
C CYS A 137 11.92 1.17 -5.14
N TRP A 138 10.73 0.59 -5.00
CA TRP A 138 10.43 -0.39 -3.96
C TRP A 138 11.20 -1.70 -4.11
N GLY A 139 11.26 -2.27 -5.32
CA GLY A 139 12.02 -3.48 -5.58
C GLY A 139 13.53 -3.25 -5.54
N LEU A 140 14.02 -2.15 -6.13
CA LEU A 140 15.45 -1.85 -6.22
C LEU A 140 16.08 -1.60 -4.84
N ARG A 141 15.39 -0.88 -3.94
CA ARG A 141 15.91 -0.67 -2.58
C ARG A 141 16.04 -1.97 -1.78
N ASN A 142 15.09 -2.91 -1.96
CA ASN A 142 15.10 -4.19 -1.25
C ASN A 142 16.05 -5.24 -1.85
N THR A 143 16.65 -4.93 -3.00
CA THR A 143 17.71 -5.74 -3.63
C THR A 143 19.08 -5.07 -3.56
N GLY A 144 19.22 -4.00 -2.77
CA GLY A 144 20.48 -3.29 -2.58
C GLY A 144 20.93 -2.40 -3.75
N GLN A 145 20.10 -2.23 -4.78
CA GLN A 145 20.40 -1.42 -5.97
C GLN A 145 20.10 0.07 -5.71
N TYR A 146 20.73 0.64 -4.69
CA TYR A 146 20.36 1.94 -4.11
C TYR A 146 20.45 3.11 -5.09
N ASP A 147 21.53 3.21 -5.89
CA ASP A 147 21.66 4.28 -6.88
C ASP A 147 20.54 4.27 -7.93
N ALA A 148 20.12 3.07 -8.33
CA ALA A 148 19.01 2.91 -9.26
C ALA A 148 17.67 3.24 -8.59
N ALA A 149 17.50 2.86 -7.32
CA ALA A 149 16.32 3.22 -6.53
C ALA A 149 16.19 4.75 -6.37
N ILE A 150 17.28 5.46 -6.07
CA ILE A 150 17.30 6.92 -5.94
C ILE A 150 16.91 7.59 -7.26
N ARG A 151 17.45 7.11 -8.40
CA ARG A 151 17.06 7.62 -9.73
C ARG A 151 15.57 7.39 -10.00
N ALA A 152 15.04 6.22 -9.65
CA ALA A 152 13.62 5.91 -9.81
C ALA A 152 12.75 6.82 -8.93
N ALA A 153 13.10 7.01 -7.65
CA ALA A 153 12.37 7.90 -6.74
C ALA A 153 12.35 9.36 -7.23
N LYS A 154 13.50 9.87 -7.68
CA LYS A 154 13.60 11.23 -8.26
C LYS A 154 12.74 11.36 -9.51
N ARG A 155 12.80 10.36 -10.40
CA ARG A 155 11.97 10.37 -11.62
C ARG A 155 10.48 10.32 -11.29
N ALA A 156 10.09 9.55 -10.29
CA ALA A 156 8.71 9.52 -9.84
C ALA A 156 8.27 10.89 -9.33
N ALA A 157 9.12 11.58 -8.54
CA ALA A 157 8.86 12.92 -8.03
C ALA A 157 8.70 13.98 -9.14
N GLU A 158 9.53 13.92 -10.18
CA GLU A 158 9.42 14.79 -11.36
C GLU A 158 8.08 14.62 -12.09
N LEU A 159 7.53 13.41 -12.09
CA LEU A 159 6.30 13.07 -12.81
C LEU A 159 5.02 13.33 -11.99
N SER A 160 5.13 13.52 -10.68
CA SER A 160 3.98 13.65 -9.77
C SER A 160 3.99 14.97 -9.00
N ASN A 161 3.79 16.10 -9.72
CA ASN A 161 3.45 17.46 -9.23
C ASN A 161 3.61 17.71 -7.71
N ASP A 162 4.84 17.58 -7.20
CA ASP A 162 5.23 17.90 -5.82
C ASP A 162 4.33 17.33 -4.70
N SER A 163 4.06 16.03 -4.75
CA SER A 163 3.37 15.32 -3.67
C SER A 163 4.28 15.08 -2.45
N VAL A 164 3.76 15.27 -1.23
CA VAL A 164 4.42 14.87 0.04
C VAL A 164 4.85 13.40 -0.01
N PHE A 165 4.10 12.56 -0.71
CA PHE A 165 4.43 11.17 -0.90
C PHE A 165 5.78 10.96 -1.58
N ASN A 166 6.18 11.84 -2.51
CA ASN A 166 7.47 11.76 -3.17
C ASN A 166 8.62 12.02 -2.21
N LEU A 167 8.42 12.97 -1.30
CA LEU A 167 9.38 13.29 -0.26
C LEU A 167 9.54 12.11 0.70
N LEU A 168 8.42 11.48 1.11
CA LEU A 168 8.43 10.25 1.91
C LEU A 168 9.19 9.11 1.20
N LEU A 169 8.93 8.90 -0.09
CA LEU A 169 9.62 7.88 -0.89
C LEU A 169 11.13 8.14 -1.00
N LEU A 170 11.53 9.40 -1.23
CA LEU A 170 12.93 9.80 -1.26
C LEU A 170 13.60 9.57 0.10
N GLY A 171 12.95 9.95 1.20
CA GLY A 171 13.45 9.70 2.56
C GLY A 171 13.67 8.23 2.84
N GLN A 172 12.72 7.36 2.46
CA GLN A 172 12.85 5.91 2.59
C GLN A 172 14.03 5.39 1.78
N THR A 173 14.24 5.93 0.59
CA THR A 173 15.29 5.47 -0.33
C THR A 173 16.67 5.92 0.12
N TYR A 174 16.82 7.16 0.60
CA TYR A 174 18.06 7.64 1.19
C TYR A 174 18.42 6.87 2.45
N ALA A 175 17.44 6.61 3.33
CA ALA A 175 17.65 5.80 4.52
C ALA A 175 18.12 4.38 4.17
N ALA A 176 17.45 3.73 3.21
CA ALA A 176 17.84 2.39 2.74
C ALA A 176 19.27 2.35 2.16
N ALA A 177 19.68 3.43 1.49
CA ALA A 177 21.01 3.58 0.90
C ALA A 177 22.13 3.89 1.92
N GLY A 178 21.79 4.06 3.20
CA GLY A 178 22.74 4.52 4.23
C GLY A 178 23.09 6.01 4.15
N LEU A 179 22.38 6.77 3.31
CA LEU A 179 22.52 8.21 3.15
C LEU A 179 21.75 8.94 4.27
N ARG A 180 22.29 8.81 5.48
CA ARG A 180 21.63 9.24 6.73
C ARG A 180 21.35 10.73 6.76
N THR A 181 22.30 11.57 6.36
CA THR A 181 22.14 13.03 6.37
C THR A 181 21.02 13.46 5.42
N GLU A 182 20.93 12.85 4.25
CA GLU A 182 19.88 13.12 3.27
C GLU A 182 18.50 12.67 3.79
N ALA A 183 18.42 11.51 4.44
CA ALA A 183 17.19 11.04 5.08
C ALA A 183 16.75 11.97 6.23
N GLU A 184 17.67 12.42 7.07
CA GLU A 184 17.39 13.37 8.17
C GLU A 184 16.96 14.74 7.64
N ASN A 185 17.54 15.23 6.55
CA ASN A 185 17.09 16.44 5.87
C ASN A 185 15.66 16.31 5.33
N VAL A 186 15.32 15.13 4.79
CA VAL A 186 13.94 14.83 4.37
C VAL A 186 12.99 14.83 5.57
N ILE A 187 13.38 14.23 6.70
CA ILE A 187 12.59 14.25 7.94
C ILE A 187 12.33 15.69 8.39
N ALA A 188 13.33 16.56 8.41
CA ALA A 188 13.16 17.96 8.78
C ALA A 188 12.20 18.72 7.84
N GLN A 189 12.23 18.41 6.54
CA GLN A 189 11.26 18.95 5.59
C GLN A 189 9.84 18.44 5.88
N LEU A 190 9.69 17.14 6.15
CA LEU A 190 8.39 16.54 6.51
C LEU A 190 7.82 17.15 7.81
N GLU A 191 8.67 17.45 8.80
CA GLU A 191 8.28 18.15 10.03
C GLU A 191 7.72 19.55 9.72
N SER A 192 8.40 20.32 8.87
CA SER A 192 7.91 21.64 8.44
C SER A 192 6.57 21.54 7.70
N LEU A 193 6.41 20.54 6.84
CA LEU A 193 5.19 20.34 6.04
C LEU A 193 4.00 19.84 6.87
N ALA A 194 4.25 19.09 7.94
CA ALA A 194 3.21 18.52 8.80
C ALA A 194 2.35 19.58 9.49
N ALA A 195 2.84 20.83 9.60
CA ALA A 195 2.06 21.97 10.10
C ALA A 195 0.97 22.45 9.11
N GLU A 196 1.14 22.19 7.82
CA GLU A 196 0.29 22.74 6.75
C GLU A 196 -0.55 21.70 6.03
N ARG A 197 -0.04 20.46 5.91
CA ARG A 197 -0.64 19.41 5.10
C ARG A 197 -0.39 18.01 5.65
N PHE A 198 -1.18 17.06 5.18
CA PHE A 198 -1.14 15.69 5.69
C PHE A 198 0.16 14.99 5.28
N VAL A 199 0.84 14.45 6.28
CA VAL A 199 2.04 13.62 6.14
C VAL A 199 1.72 12.27 6.77
N SER A 200 1.84 11.18 6.01
CA SER A 200 1.57 9.84 6.52
C SER A 200 2.62 9.42 7.53
N SER A 201 2.17 9.16 8.76
CA SER A 201 3.00 8.63 9.85
C SER A 201 3.43 7.19 9.55
N TYR A 202 2.60 6.42 8.84
CA TYR A 202 2.96 5.08 8.37
C TYR A 202 4.19 5.12 7.45
N HIS A 203 4.21 5.99 6.45
CA HIS A 203 5.34 6.08 5.52
C HIS A 203 6.58 6.70 6.17
N TRP A 204 6.40 7.57 7.16
CA TRP A 204 7.50 8.08 7.96
C TRP A 204 8.12 6.97 8.82
N ALA A 205 7.29 6.10 9.42
CA ALA A 205 7.78 4.94 10.14
C ALA A 205 8.71 4.07 9.28
N LEU A 206 8.45 3.95 7.98
CA LEU A 206 9.35 3.26 7.05
C LEU A 206 10.72 3.94 6.94
N ILE A 207 10.79 5.28 6.96
CA ILE A 207 12.07 6.00 6.96
C ILE A 207 12.86 5.65 8.23
N CYS A 208 12.20 5.70 9.38
CA CYS A 208 12.81 5.34 10.67
C CYS A 208 13.28 3.87 10.68
N ALA A 209 12.49 2.96 10.11
CA ALA A 209 12.82 1.55 10.02
C ALA A 209 14.07 1.31 9.18
N TYR A 210 14.19 1.96 8.02
CA TYR A 210 15.40 1.91 7.19
C TYR A 210 16.63 2.53 7.87
N LEU A 211 16.44 3.54 8.74
CA LEU A 211 17.53 4.11 9.56
C LEU A 211 17.94 3.21 10.74
N GLY A 212 17.21 2.12 11.01
CA GLY A 212 17.44 1.25 12.16
C GLY A 212 16.97 1.84 13.50
N ASP A 213 16.14 2.90 13.47
CA ASP A 213 15.62 3.55 14.67
C ASP A 213 14.28 2.91 15.08
N GLN A 214 14.36 1.81 15.84
CA GLN A 214 13.19 1.04 16.26
C GLN A 214 12.21 1.86 17.11
N GLU A 215 12.73 2.69 18.03
CA GLU A 215 11.91 3.53 18.90
C GLU A 215 11.05 4.51 18.08
N LYS A 216 11.67 5.25 17.15
CA LYS A 216 10.92 6.18 16.29
C LYS A 216 10.01 5.47 15.30
N THR A 217 10.38 4.28 14.84
CA THR A 217 9.52 3.45 13.98
C THR A 217 8.21 3.13 14.69
N LEU A 218 8.28 2.60 15.92
CA LEU A 218 7.10 2.28 16.73
C LEU A 218 6.30 3.53 17.10
N ALA A 219 6.97 4.63 17.47
CA ALA A 219 6.29 5.89 17.78
C ALA A 219 5.50 6.44 16.57
N LYS A 220 6.05 6.33 15.36
CA LYS A 220 5.35 6.74 14.13
C LYS A 220 4.22 5.80 13.74
N LEU A 221 4.37 4.49 13.98
CA LEU A 221 3.26 3.54 13.82
C LEU A 221 2.13 3.82 14.82
N GLN A 222 2.44 4.17 16.07
CA GLN A 222 1.42 4.55 17.05
C GLN A 222 0.68 5.84 16.66
N GLN A 223 1.39 6.80 16.05
CA GLN A 223 0.77 7.99 15.46
C GLN A 223 -0.16 7.62 14.30
N ALA A 224 0.25 6.70 13.42
CA ALA A 224 -0.58 6.20 12.33
C ALA A 224 -1.85 5.49 12.85
N ASP A 225 -1.71 4.70 13.93
CA ASP A 225 -2.81 3.99 14.59
C ASP A 225 -3.81 4.96 15.20
N THR A 226 -3.31 5.94 15.96
CA THR A 226 -4.12 7.01 16.54
C THR A 226 -4.85 7.83 15.46
N ALA A 227 -4.28 7.92 14.27
CA ALA A 227 -4.86 8.61 13.11
C ALA A 227 -5.70 7.73 12.18
N HIS A 228 -5.86 6.43 12.52
CA HIS A 228 -6.59 5.46 11.71
C HIS A 228 -6.16 5.46 10.24
N GLU A 229 -4.84 5.57 9.98
CA GLU A 229 -4.31 5.64 8.61
C GLU A 229 -4.56 4.33 7.86
N SER A 230 -5.27 4.39 6.72
CA SER A 230 -5.61 3.23 5.87
C SER A 230 -4.42 2.32 5.56
N TRP A 231 -3.22 2.90 5.46
CA TRP A 231 -1.99 2.15 5.19
C TRP A 231 -1.65 1.06 6.20
N LEU A 232 -2.20 1.11 7.42
CA LEU A 232 -2.01 0.06 8.42
C LEU A 232 -2.49 -1.32 7.97
N VAL A 233 -3.37 -1.43 6.96
CA VAL A 233 -3.74 -2.74 6.37
C VAL A 233 -2.52 -3.53 5.89
N TRP A 234 -1.45 -2.84 5.48
CA TRP A 234 -0.22 -3.44 4.94
C TRP A 234 0.81 -3.81 6.01
N MET A 235 0.67 -3.36 7.26
CA MET A 235 1.74 -3.48 8.27
C MET A 235 2.18 -4.93 8.52
N GLY A 236 1.25 -5.88 8.41
CA GLY A 236 1.52 -7.31 8.62
C GLY A 236 2.32 -7.97 7.48
N VAL A 237 2.41 -7.34 6.32
CA VAL A 237 3.14 -7.86 5.14
C VAL A 237 4.26 -6.95 4.65
N GLU A 238 4.38 -5.73 5.16
CA GLU A 238 5.45 -4.79 4.80
C GLU A 238 6.82 -5.30 5.31
N PRO A 239 7.81 -5.49 4.41
CA PRO A 239 9.14 -6.01 4.78
C PRO A 239 9.84 -5.18 5.82
N MET A 240 9.73 -3.86 5.76
CA MET A 240 10.55 -3.05 6.65
C MET A 240 10.15 -3.06 8.11
N PHE A 241 8.97 -3.59 8.42
CA PHE A 241 8.59 -3.78 9.81
C PHE A 241 9.04 -5.13 10.37
N ASP A 242 9.67 -6.01 9.59
CA ASP A 242 10.14 -7.33 10.06
C ASP A 242 11.04 -7.21 11.31
N SER A 243 11.85 -6.14 11.40
CA SER A 243 12.72 -5.87 12.55
C SER A 243 12.02 -5.39 13.83
N VAL A 244 10.75 -5.00 13.75
CA VAL A 244 9.95 -4.50 14.90
C VAL A 244 8.68 -5.32 15.16
N ARG A 245 8.38 -6.34 14.34
CA ARG A 245 7.19 -7.19 14.49
C ARG A 245 7.08 -7.93 15.82
N HIS A 246 8.21 -8.21 16.46
CA HIS A 246 8.24 -8.91 17.74
C HIS A 246 7.93 -7.98 18.93
N GLU A 247 7.88 -6.67 18.70
CA GLU A 247 7.67 -5.68 19.75
C GLU A 247 6.21 -5.68 20.21
N PRO A 248 5.93 -5.60 21.53
CA PRO A 248 4.56 -5.58 22.05
C PRO A 248 3.70 -4.47 21.45
N VAL A 249 4.26 -3.27 21.27
CA VAL A 249 3.58 -2.11 20.68
C VAL A 249 3.16 -2.39 19.23
N PHE A 250 4.01 -3.05 18.44
CA PHE A 250 3.65 -3.43 17.08
C PHE A 250 2.46 -4.39 17.08
N ASN A 251 2.45 -5.38 17.98
CA ASN A 251 1.38 -6.36 18.08
C ASN A 251 0.05 -5.73 18.52
N GLU A 252 0.08 -4.75 19.43
CA GLU A 252 -1.10 -3.99 19.86
C GLU A 252 -1.71 -3.22 18.68
N ILE A 253 -0.90 -2.44 17.97
CA ILE A 253 -1.36 -1.72 16.77
C ILE A 253 -1.90 -2.69 15.72
N PHE A 254 -1.20 -3.81 15.51
CA PHE A 254 -1.64 -4.80 14.54
C PHE A 254 -3.00 -5.38 14.93
N GLN A 255 -3.25 -5.65 16.21
CA GLN A 255 -4.56 -6.11 16.71
C GLN A 255 -5.67 -5.11 16.40
N HIS A 256 -5.43 -3.81 16.57
CA HIS A 256 -6.41 -2.77 16.24
C HIS A 256 -6.85 -2.79 14.77
N THR A 257 -5.98 -3.21 13.84
CA THR A 257 -6.34 -3.31 12.42
C THR A 257 -7.36 -4.42 12.11
N GLY A 258 -7.56 -5.38 13.02
CA GLY A 258 -8.41 -6.55 12.80
C GLY A 258 -7.95 -7.50 11.67
N ASN A 259 -6.73 -7.30 11.13
CA ASN A 259 -6.22 -8.05 9.98
C ASN A 259 -6.22 -9.59 10.26
N PRO A 260 -6.86 -10.41 9.40
CA PRO A 260 -6.92 -11.87 9.55
C PRO A 260 -5.57 -12.58 9.68
N LEU A 261 -4.49 -11.99 9.16
CA LEU A 261 -3.15 -12.53 9.23
C LEU A 261 -2.67 -12.75 10.69
N GLN A 262 -3.20 -12.00 11.66
CA GLN A 262 -2.97 -12.21 13.09
C GLN A 262 -3.28 -13.64 13.58
N ARG A 263 -4.23 -14.32 12.92
CA ARG A 263 -4.68 -15.67 13.30
C ARG A 263 -3.80 -16.76 12.71
N THR A 264 -2.91 -16.42 11.79
CA THR A 264 -2.02 -17.37 11.14
C THR A 264 -0.75 -17.54 11.97
N LYS A 265 -0.35 -18.79 12.28
CA LYS A 265 0.92 -19.11 12.96
C LYS A 265 2.16 -18.87 12.08
N ARG A 266 1.99 -18.24 10.92
CA ARG A 266 3.01 -17.95 9.92
C ARG A 266 2.85 -16.50 9.49
N LEU A 267 3.29 -15.57 10.34
CA LEU A 267 3.87 -14.37 9.75
C LEU A 267 4.99 -14.89 8.83
N PRO A 268 5.02 -14.52 7.54
CA PRO A 268 6.14 -14.89 6.69
C PRO A 268 7.38 -14.16 7.24
N LEU A 269 8.05 -14.80 8.20
CA LEU A 269 9.45 -14.61 8.45
C LEU A 269 10.13 -15.33 7.29
N MET A 270 10.61 -14.56 6.32
CA MET A 270 11.61 -15.01 5.36
C MET A 270 12.75 -14.01 5.39
#